data_AF-A0A966R712-F1
#
_entry.id   AF-A0A966R712-F1
#
_cell.length_a   1.000
_cell.length_b   1.000
_cell.length_c   1.000
_cell.angle_alpha   90.00
_cell.angle_beta   90.00
_cell.angle_gamma   90.00
#
_symmetry.space_group_name_H-M   'P 1'
#
loop_
_entity.id
_entity.type
_entity.pdbx_description
1 polymer ?
#
loop_
_entity_poly.entity_id
_entity_poly.type
_entity_poly.pdbx_seq_one_letter_code
_entity_poly.pdbx_strand_id
1 'polypeptide(L)'
;MVHRRMRWWRYHCMLWLCVAVSSTGKERVVHFMTEKYCVAQEQVVIVYKMIFVPIGCDCTCARMLKHLGLRRFSLPFDWVVTYRGVADILENDFATFLPASGKGVVNHRDGVLFFHNDFPTDTDTIKRRIDRFRTLLQTSQERLVFVRVGHGSSHHHEYRTSVHNEHTDVVDEIEHATRLDKLLKERFPNLSYDIVLLWNCTQCPCPIETLSDEHLTIGSTVRVYNLTSQPERISSWNNMTAFHQFCETILLPLATPDDK
;
A
#
# COMPACT_ATOMS: atom_id res chain seq x y z
N MET A 1 -43.40 -0.66 12.76
CA MET A 1 -42.80 -1.11 14.03
C MET A 1 -41.98 -2.37 13.75
N VAL A 2 -40.66 -2.28 13.80
CA VAL A 2 -39.77 -3.44 13.62
C VAL A 2 -39.20 -3.80 14.99
N HIS A 3 -39.57 -4.96 15.53
CA HIS A 3 -38.98 -5.49 16.76
C HIS A 3 -37.51 -5.87 16.51
N ARG A 4 -36.59 -5.25 17.26
CA ARG A 4 -35.16 -5.60 17.27
C ARG A 4 -34.89 -6.64 18.36
N ARG A 5 -34.19 -7.72 18.03
CA ARG A 5 -33.67 -8.70 19.00
C ARG A 5 -32.30 -8.23 19.50
N MET A 6 -32.21 -7.84 20.77
CA MET A 6 -30.93 -7.69 21.46
C MET A 6 -30.40 -9.09 21.84
N ARG A 7 -29.10 -9.33 21.66
CA ARG A 7 -28.41 -10.50 22.19
C ARG A 7 -27.49 -10.06 23.31
N TRP A 8 -27.59 -10.71 24.46
CA TRP A 8 -26.79 -10.45 25.64
C TRP A 8 -25.81 -11.61 25.82
N TRP A 9 -24.54 -11.31 26.10
CA TRP A 9 -23.52 -12.28 26.46
C TRP A 9 -23.13 -12.08 27.92
N ARG A 10 -23.15 -13.16 28.71
CA ARG A 10 -22.67 -13.15 30.10
C ARG A 10 -21.21 -13.60 30.14
N TYR A 11 -20.31 -12.71 30.54
CA TYR A 11 -18.97 -13.06 31.00
C TYR A 11 -18.92 -12.92 32.52
N HIS A 12 -18.17 -13.80 33.19
CA HIS A 12 -18.14 -13.95 34.66
C HIS A 12 -17.30 -12.89 35.41
N CYS A 13 -17.06 -11.73 34.81
CA CYS A 13 -16.61 -10.50 35.48
C CYS A 13 -17.47 -9.36 34.95
N MET A 14 -18.05 -8.52 35.82
CA MET A 14 -19.13 -7.57 35.51
C MET A 14 -18.67 -6.40 34.62
N LEU A 15 -18.47 -6.65 33.33
CA LEU A 15 -18.49 -5.63 32.28
C LEU A 15 -19.61 -5.99 31.29
N TRP A 16 -20.64 -5.15 31.20
CA TRP A 16 -21.66 -5.28 30.17
C TRP A 16 -21.17 -4.55 28.91
N LEU A 17 -20.72 -5.30 27.91
CA LEU A 17 -20.40 -4.74 26.60
C LEU A 17 -21.68 -4.73 25.74
N CYS A 18 -22.21 -3.55 25.43
CA CYS A 18 -23.33 -3.42 24.50
C CYS A 18 -22.78 -2.95 23.14
N VAL A 19 -22.78 -3.83 22.14
CA VAL A 19 -22.36 -3.50 20.77
C VAL A 19 -23.61 -3.21 19.94
N ALA A 20 -23.83 -1.94 19.59
CA ALA A 20 -24.89 -1.55 18.67
C ALA A 20 -24.28 -1.42 17.26
N VAL A 21 -24.79 -2.21 16.31
CA VAL A 21 -24.40 -2.09 14.89
C VAL A 21 -25.42 -1.21 14.20
N SER A 22 -24.97 -0.05 13.70
CA SER A 22 -25.80 0.84 12.87
C SER A 22 -26.08 0.19 11.51
N SER A 23 -27.32 0.36 11.02
CA SER A 23 -27.78 -0.19 9.74
C SER A 23 -27.16 0.47 8.51
N THR A 24 -26.35 1.52 8.66
CA THR A 24 -25.67 2.21 7.56
C THR A 24 -24.27 1.66 7.25
N GLY A 25 -23.77 0.69 8.03
CA GLY A 25 -22.49 0.02 7.79
C GLY A 25 -21.23 0.89 7.93
N LYS A 26 -21.38 2.17 8.32
CA LYS A 26 -20.29 3.13 8.43
C LYS A 26 -19.82 3.41 9.87
N GLU A 27 -20.60 3.03 10.88
CA GLU A 27 -20.29 3.35 12.28
C GLU A 27 -20.58 2.15 13.20
N ARG A 28 -19.64 1.87 14.11
CA ARG A 28 -19.86 1.00 15.27
C ARG A 28 -19.75 1.87 16.51
N VAL A 29 -20.84 1.99 17.27
CA VAL A 29 -20.83 2.68 18.55
C VAL A 29 -20.68 1.63 19.64
N VAL A 30 -19.66 1.80 20.49
CA VAL A 30 -19.42 0.92 21.64
C VAL A 30 -19.75 1.73 22.90
N HIS A 31 -20.72 1.26 23.67
CA HIS A 31 -21.04 1.87 24.96
C HIS A 31 -20.38 1.08 26.09
N PHE A 32 -19.62 1.76 26.94
CA PHE A 32 -19.07 1.22 28.17
C PHE A 32 -19.94 1.66 29.35
N MET A 33 -20.46 0.71 30.14
CA MET A 33 -21.14 0.99 31.39
C MET A 33 -20.25 0.57 32.57
N THR A 34 -19.94 1.52 33.46
CA THR A 34 -19.24 1.25 34.72
C THR A 34 -20.16 1.54 35.91
N GLU A 35 -20.03 0.75 36.99
CA GLU A 35 -21.03 0.66 38.06
C GLU A 35 -21.13 1.89 39.00
N LYS A 36 -20.30 2.93 38.86
CA LYS A 36 -20.24 4.00 39.88
C LYS A 36 -20.57 5.42 39.48
N TYR A 37 -20.67 5.76 38.19
CA TYR A 37 -21.18 7.06 37.77
C TYR A 37 -21.90 6.93 36.43
N CYS A 38 -23.21 7.20 36.40
CA CYS A 38 -24.03 7.21 35.19
C CYS A 38 -23.73 8.45 34.33
N VAL A 39 -22.55 8.50 33.73
CA VAL A 39 -22.29 9.36 32.56
C VAL A 39 -21.93 8.41 31.44
N ALA A 40 -22.91 8.08 30.60
CA ALA A 40 -22.66 7.37 29.36
C ALA A 40 -21.83 8.30 28.47
N GLN A 41 -20.51 8.16 28.45
CA GLN A 41 -19.68 8.80 27.44
C GLN A 41 -19.83 7.97 26.17
N GLU A 42 -20.52 8.55 25.18
CA GLU A 42 -20.51 8.03 23.82
C GLU A 42 -19.12 8.24 23.24
N GLN A 43 -18.29 7.21 23.25
CA GLN A 43 -17.08 7.20 22.44
C GLN A 43 -17.47 6.75 21.03
N VAL A 44 -17.49 7.72 20.11
CA VAL A 44 -17.60 7.44 18.69
C VAL A 44 -16.24 6.88 18.25
N VAL A 45 -16.14 5.54 18.15
CA VAL A 45 -14.96 4.90 17.59
C VAL A 45 -15.06 5.01 16.07
N ILE A 46 -14.38 6.01 15.50
CA ILE A 46 -14.23 6.14 14.06
C ILE A 46 -13.25 5.07 13.60
N VAL A 47 -13.77 3.93 13.13
CA VAL A 47 -12.95 2.92 12.47
C VAL A 47 -12.63 3.44 11.07
N TYR A 48 -11.46 4.07 10.92
CA TYR A 48 -10.98 4.46 9.60
C TYR A 48 -10.77 3.22 8.76
N LYS A 49 -11.57 3.10 7.71
CA LYS A 49 -11.42 2.03 6.75
C LYS A 49 -10.30 2.45 5.79
N MET A 50 -9.20 1.70 5.81
CA MET A 50 -8.03 1.95 4.97
C MET A 50 -7.94 0.95 3.82
N ILE A 51 -7.44 1.41 2.68
CA ILE A 51 -7.20 0.57 1.51
C ILE A 51 -5.71 0.58 1.19
N PHE A 52 -5.07 -0.58 1.30
CA PHE A 52 -3.68 -0.74 0.91
C PHE A 52 -3.58 -0.96 -0.61
N VAL A 53 -2.72 -0.18 -1.24
CA VAL A 53 -2.57 -0.10 -2.69
C VAL A 53 -1.12 -0.37 -3.08
N PRO A 54 -0.78 -1.55 -3.62
CA PRO A 54 0.56 -1.78 -4.15
C PRO A 54 0.81 -0.90 -5.38
N ILE A 55 1.98 -0.25 -5.44
CA ILE A 55 2.41 0.62 -6.55
C ILE A 55 3.72 0.12 -7.19
N GLY A 56 3.86 -1.21 -7.25
CA GLY A 56 4.88 -1.89 -8.07
C GLY A 56 6.19 -2.25 -7.35
N CYS A 57 7.27 -2.14 -8.12
CA CYS A 57 8.61 -2.74 -7.95
C CYS A 57 8.70 -4.25 -8.18
N ASP A 58 7.74 -5.04 -7.73
CA ASP A 58 7.58 -6.45 -8.10
C ASP A 58 6.24 -6.99 -7.55
N CYS A 59 6.02 -8.30 -7.70
CA CYS A 59 4.87 -8.99 -7.13
C CYS A 59 4.89 -9.12 -5.59
N THR A 60 6.01 -8.79 -4.93
CA THR A 60 6.21 -9.02 -3.50
C THR A 60 5.26 -8.15 -2.68
N CYS A 61 5.05 -6.89 -3.08
CA CYS A 61 4.12 -6.01 -2.38
C CYS A 61 2.69 -6.57 -2.36
N ALA A 62 2.16 -7.00 -3.51
CA ALA A 62 0.81 -7.56 -3.60
C ALA A 62 0.68 -8.90 -2.86
N ARG A 63 1.72 -9.75 -2.92
CA ARG A 63 1.77 -11.03 -2.19
C ARG A 63 1.78 -10.81 -0.68
N MET A 64 2.59 -9.88 -0.19
CA MET A 64 2.68 -9.49 1.21
C MET A 64 1.35 -8.94 1.72
N LEU A 65 0.75 -7.97 1.03
CA LEU A 65 -0.55 -7.42 1.43
C LEU A 65 -1.65 -8.51 1.44
N LYS A 66 -1.58 -9.50 0.55
CA LYS A 66 -2.48 -10.67 0.58
C LYS A 66 -2.23 -11.53 1.81
N HIS A 67 -0.97 -11.79 2.16
CA HIS A 67 -0.60 -12.59 3.33
C HIS A 67 -1.10 -11.95 4.64
N LEU A 68 -0.98 -10.63 4.76
CA LEU A 68 -1.45 -9.86 5.92
C LEU A 68 -2.98 -9.67 5.98
N GLY A 69 -3.73 -10.18 4.99
CA GLY A 69 -5.17 -9.94 4.89
C GLY A 69 -5.56 -8.49 4.58
N LEU A 70 -4.59 -7.65 4.20
CA LEU A 70 -4.79 -6.22 3.91
C LEU A 70 -5.21 -5.96 2.45
N ARG A 71 -4.92 -6.90 1.53
CA ARG A 71 -5.30 -6.79 0.12
C ARG A 71 -6.76 -7.16 -0.12
N ARG A 72 -7.54 -6.22 -0.64
CA ARG A 72 -8.99 -6.39 -0.88
C ARG A 72 -9.34 -6.83 -2.30
N PHE A 73 -8.56 -6.41 -3.29
CA PHE A 73 -8.80 -6.68 -4.70
C PHE A 73 -7.49 -6.52 -5.49
N SER A 74 -7.49 -6.90 -6.76
CA SER A 74 -6.32 -6.72 -7.62
C SER A 74 -6.25 -5.34 -8.24
N LEU A 75 -5.06 -4.74 -8.30
CA LEU A 75 -4.81 -3.44 -8.90
C LEU A 75 -3.80 -3.55 -10.05
N PRO A 76 -3.66 -2.50 -10.91
CA PRO A 76 -2.88 -2.62 -12.14
C PRO A 76 -1.39 -2.86 -11.88
N PHE A 77 -0.90 -2.46 -10.69
CA PHE A 77 0.51 -2.58 -10.32
C PHE A 77 0.85 -3.80 -9.46
N ASP A 78 -0.10 -4.72 -9.23
CA ASP A 78 0.10 -5.87 -8.33
C ASP A 78 1.19 -6.85 -8.79
N TRP A 79 1.38 -6.98 -10.10
CA TRP A 79 2.15 -8.07 -10.72
C TRP A 79 3.09 -7.56 -11.80
N VAL A 80 3.53 -6.31 -11.67
CA VAL A 80 4.40 -5.64 -12.65
C VAL A 80 5.54 -4.96 -11.92
N VAL A 81 6.68 -4.81 -12.61
CA VAL A 81 7.80 -4.02 -12.12
C VAL A 81 7.73 -2.65 -12.77
N THR A 82 7.64 -1.59 -11.97
CA THR A 82 7.59 -0.20 -12.44
C THR A 82 8.93 0.48 -12.16
N TYR A 83 9.86 0.35 -13.09
CA TYR A 83 11.24 0.80 -12.89
C TYR A 83 11.37 2.32 -12.78
N ARG A 84 10.44 3.07 -13.39
CA ARG A 84 10.38 4.54 -13.38
C ARG A 84 9.30 5.08 -12.43
N GLY A 85 8.90 4.28 -11.44
CA GLY A 85 7.78 4.59 -10.56
C GLY A 85 6.44 4.61 -11.30
N VAL A 86 5.41 5.17 -10.65
CA VAL A 86 4.03 5.20 -11.20
C VAL A 86 3.53 6.61 -11.52
N ALA A 87 4.31 7.65 -11.19
CA ALA A 87 3.90 9.04 -11.40
C ALA A 87 3.69 9.35 -12.89
N ASP A 88 4.62 8.97 -13.77
CA ASP A 88 4.49 9.15 -15.23
C ASP A 88 3.22 8.47 -15.79
N ILE A 89 2.96 7.25 -15.34
CA ILE A 89 1.81 6.43 -15.75
C ILE A 89 0.49 7.07 -15.30
N LEU A 90 0.47 7.62 -14.10
CA LEU A 90 -0.69 8.35 -13.58
C LEU A 90 -0.88 9.66 -14.35
N GLU A 91 0.19 10.43 -14.54
CA GLU A 91 0.22 11.72 -15.24
C GLU A 91 -0.33 11.59 -16.67
N ASN A 92 0.07 10.54 -17.40
CA ASN A 92 -0.43 10.25 -18.75
C ASN A 92 -1.76 9.47 -18.79
N ASP A 93 -2.40 9.26 -17.64
CA ASP A 93 -3.65 8.49 -17.47
C ASP A 93 -3.62 7.12 -18.16
N PHE A 94 -2.53 6.37 -17.95
CA PHE A 94 -2.31 5.02 -18.50
C PHE A 94 -2.32 4.95 -20.04
N ALA A 95 -2.19 6.07 -20.76
CA ALA A 95 -2.38 6.13 -22.21
C ALA A 95 -1.45 5.18 -22.98
N THR A 96 -0.23 4.98 -22.49
CA THR A 96 0.77 4.08 -23.11
C THR A 96 1.04 2.81 -22.30
N PHE A 97 0.34 2.59 -21.19
CA PHE A 97 0.71 1.59 -20.18
C PHE A 97 0.70 0.14 -20.69
N LEU A 98 -0.23 -0.20 -21.58
CA LEU A 98 -0.39 -1.57 -22.06
C LEU A 98 0.45 -1.83 -23.32
N PRO A 99 1.30 -2.87 -23.33
CA PRO A 99 2.01 -3.29 -24.54
C PRO A 99 1.02 -3.92 -25.54
N ALA A 100 1.41 -3.95 -26.81
CA ALA A 100 0.56 -4.51 -27.87
C ALA A 100 0.45 -6.05 -27.81
N SER A 101 1.57 -6.74 -27.55
CA SER A 101 1.65 -8.20 -27.51
C SER A 101 2.87 -8.70 -26.75
N GLY A 102 2.84 -9.94 -26.30
CA GLY A 102 3.98 -10.65 -25.73
C GLY A 102 3.76 -11.09 -24.28
N LYS A 103 4.51 -12.10 -23.88
CA LYS A 103 4.52 -12.64 -22.51
C LYS A 103 5.75 -12.19 -21.77
N GLY A 104 5.59 -11.70 -20.53
CA GLY A 104 6.73 -11.21 -19.76
C GLY A 104 7.40 -10.00 -20.41
N VAL A 105 6.62 -9.16 -21.08
CA VAL A 105 7.13 -8.09 -21.96
C VAL A 105 7.41 -6.80 -21.18
N VAL A 106 8.43 -6.07 -21.61
CA VAL A 106 8.73 -4.71 -21.15
C VAL A 106 8.01 -3.70 -22.03
N ASN A 107 7.20 -2.85 -21.42
CA ASN A 107 6.75 -1.62 -22.04
C ASN A 107 7.80 -0.52 -21.81
N HIS A 108 8.66 -0.31 -22.82
CA HIS A 108 9.76 0.66 -22.75
C HIS A 108 9.30 2.11 -22.60
N ARG A 109 8.08 2.46 -23.04
CA ARG A 109 7.57 3.84 -22.94
C ARG A 109 7.39 4.26 -21.49
N ASP A 110 6.78 3.39 -20.70
CA ASP A 110 6.49 3.63 -19.28
C ASP A 110 7.49 2.96 -18.33
N GLY A 111 8.44 2.18 -18.85
CA GLY A 111 9.42 1.45 -18.05
C GLY A 111 8.77 0.39 -17.15
N VAL A 112 7.81 -0.38 -17.70
CA VAL A 112 7.04 -1.38 -16.94
C VAL A 112 7.27 -2.78 -17.49
N LEU A 113 7.73 -3.71 -16.65
CA LEU A 113 7.82 -5.13 -16.99
C LEU A 113 6.57 -5.88 -16.51
N PHE A 114 5.92 -6.57 -17.44
CA PHE A 114 4.72 -7.37 -17.21
C PHE A 114 5.04 -8.86 -17.08
N PHE A 115 5.81 -9.23 -16.06
CA PHE A 115 6.38 -10.58 -15.90
C PHE A 115 5.34 -11.72 -15.91
N HIS A 116 4.14 -11.45 -15.40
CA HIS A 116 3.07 -12.44 -15.25
C HIS A 116 1.97 -12.35 -16.29
N ASN A 117 2.08 -11.45 -17.26
CA ASN A 117 1.02 -11.22 -18.24
C ASN A 117 1.42 -11.65 -19.63
N ASP A 118 0.42 -12.06 -20.39
CA ASP A 118 0.50 -12.42 -21.79
C ASP A 118 -0.47 -11.54 -22.59
N PHE A 119 0.07 -10.72 -23.49
CA PHE A 119 -0.70 -9.79 -24.29
C PHE A 119 -0.89 -10.31 -25.71
N PRO A 120 -2.10 -10.16 -26.29
CA PRO A 120 -3.22 -9.35 -25.80
C PRO A 120 -4.19 -10.08 -24.84
N THR A 121 -3.95 -11.34 -24.49
CA THR A 121 -4.86 -12.17 -23.67
C THR A 121 -5.28 -11.50 -22.36
N ASP A 122 -4.35 -10.82 -21.68
CA ASP A 122 -4.59 -10.18 -20.39
C ASP A 122 -5.05 -8.70 -20.49
N THR A 123 -5.15 -8.12 -21.69
CA THR A 123 -5.45 -6.69 -21.90
C THR A 123 -6.69 -6.24 -21.13
N ASP A 124 -7.81 -6.96 -21.27
CA ASP A 124 -9.08 -6.56 -20.63
C ASP A 124 -9.04 -6.77 -19.11
N THR A 125 -8.28 -7.74 -18.63
CA THR A 125 -8.06 -7.93 -17.20
C THR A 125 -7.29 -6.76 -16.61
N ILE A 126 -6.25 -6.27 -17.28
CA ILE A 126 -5.49 -5.10 -16.80
C ILE A 126 -6.33 -3.83 -16.92
N LYS A 127 -7.08 -3.62 -18.01
CA LYS A 127 -8.01 -2.47 -18.15
C LYS A 127 -9.00 -2.37 -16.98
N ARG A 128 -9.67 -3.48 -16.61
CA ARG A 128 -10.57 -3.49 -15.44
C ARG A 128 -9.88 -3.13 -14.12
N ARG A 129 -8.59 -3.47 -13.98
CA ARG A 129 -7.80 -3.09 -12.80
C ARG A 129 -7.48 -1.60 -12.82
N ILE A 130 -7.14 -1.04 -13.98
CA ILE A 130 -6.93 0.40 -14.18
C ILE A 130 -8.21 1.16 -13.84
N ASP A 131 -9.38 0.75 -14.33
CA ASP A 131 -10.65 1.43 -14.06
C ASP A 131 -11.02 1.40 -12.57
N ARG A 132 -10.76 0.26 -11.89
CA ARG A 132 -10.91 0.17 -10.44
C ARG A 132 -9.98 1.14 -9.73
N PHE A 133 -8.72 1.22 -10.16
CA PHE A 133 -7.75 2.13 -9.58
C PHE A 133 -8.14 3.60 -9.75
N ARG A 134 -8.57 4.00 -10.95
CA ARG A 134 -9.14 5.33 -11.21
C ARG A 134 -10.31 5.64 -10.28
N THR A 135 -11.24 4.69 -10.16
CA THR A 135 -12.40 4.83 -9.28
C THR A 135 -11.97 5.08 -7.83
N LEU A 136 -10.95 4.37 -7.33
CA LEU A 136 -10.42 4.59 -5.98
C LEU A 136 -9.86 6.00 -5.80
N LEU A 137 -9.03 6.46 -6.74
CA LEU A 137 -8.42 7.80 -6.66
C LEU A 137 -9.48 8.92 -6.69
N GLN A 138 -10.58 8.71 -7.43
CA GLN A 138 -11.61 9.73 -7.64
C GLN A 138 -12.71 9.74 -6.58
N THR A 139 -13.09 8.57 -6.06
CA THR A 139 -14.34 8.41 -5.30
C THR A 139 -14.15 7.92 -3.87
N SER A 140 -12.95 7.43 -3.52
CA SER A 140 -12.71 6.88 -2.20
C SER A 140 -12.87 7.94 -1.11
N GLN A 141 -13.64 7.60 -0.08
CA GLN A 141 -13.68 8.32 1.20
C GLN A 141 -12.78 7.62 2.24
N GLU A 142 -12.23 6.46 1.87
CA GLU A 142 -11.28 5.70 2.67
C GLU A 142 -9.86 6.24 2.46
N ARG A 143 -9.03 6.20 3.50
CA ARG A 143 -7.62 6.56 3.40
C ARG A 143 -6.88 5.50 2.58
N LEU A 144 -6.17 5.92 1.53
CA LEU A 144 -5.37 5.02 0.70
C LEU A 144 -3.93 4.96 1.25
N VAL A 145 -3.40 3.76 1.43
CA VAL A 145 -1.99 3.56 1.80
C VAL A 145 -1.29 2.96 0.61
N PHE A 146 -0.58 3.79 -0.16
CA PHE A 146 0.22 3.33 -1.27
C PHE A 146 1.49 2.66 -0.73
N VAL A 147 1.72 1.40 -1.09
CA VAL A 147 2.86 0.63 -0.59
C VAL A 147 3.78 0.29 -1.75
N ARG A 148 5.06 0.56 -1.57
CA ARG A 148 6.13 0.18 -2.49
C ARG A 148 7.22 -0.52 -1.72
N VAL A 149 7.67 -1.65 -2.22
CA VAL A 149 8.96 -2.24 -1.80
C VAL A 149 10.00 -1.65 -2.73
N GLY A 150 11.13 -1.18 -2.21
CA GLY A 150 12.23 -0.70 -3.04
C GLY A 150 12.77 -1.82 -3.94
N HIS A 151 13.55 -1.44 -4.94
CA HIS A 151 14.21 -2.41 -5.79
C HIS A 151 15.31 -3.15 -5.03
N GLY A 152 15.29 -4.48 -5.07
CA GLY A 152 16.44 -5.28 -4.62
C GLY A 152 17.68 -5.04 -5.48
N SER A 153 18.86 -5.33 -4.93
CA SER A 153 20.16 -5.13 -5.60
C SER A 153 20.26 -5.85 -6.97
N SER A 154 19.50 -6.92 -7.18
CA SER A 154 19.40 -7.65 -8.44
C SER A 154 18.82 -6.82 -9.59
N HIS A 155 17.98 -5.82 -9.32
CA HIS A 155 17.32 -5.03 -10.35
C HIS A 155 18.24 -3.98 -11.01
N HIS A 156 19.39 -3.67 -10.41
CA HIS A 156 20.40 -2.80 -11.04
C HIS A 156 20.92 -3.36 -12.37
N HIS A 157 21.00 -4.69 -12.49
CA HIS A 157 21.46 -5.36 -13.71
C HIS A 157 20.29 -5.67 -14.66
N GLU A 158 19.13 -6.03 -14.10
CA GLU A 158 17.93 -6.30 -14.90
C GLU A 158 17.52 -5.07 -15.72
N TYR A 159 17.53 -3.87 -15.13
CA TYR A 159 17.14 -2.66 -15.85
C TYR A 159 18.07 -2.36 -17.04
N ARG A 160 19.38 -2.48 -16.84
CA ARG A 160 20.41 -2.28 -17.87
C ARG A 160 20.30 -3.24 -19.05
N THR A 161 19.80 -4.45 -18.82
CA THR A 161 19.68 -5.49 -19.84
C THR A 161 18.29 -5.52 -20.49
N SER A 162 17.26 -5.04 -19.80
CA SER A 162 15.86 -5.22 -20.20
C SER A 162 15.21 -3.98 -20.79
N VAL A 163 15.65 -2.76 -20.42
CA VAL A 163 14.87 -1.54 -20.73
C VAL A 163 15.60 -0.59 -21.68
N HIS A 164 16.93 -0.42 -21.59
CA HIS A 164 17.72 0.34 -22.59
C HIS A 164 19.23 0.03 -22.51
N ASN A 165 19.88 -0.05 -23.67
CA ASN A 165 21.35 -0.08 -23.85
C ASN A 165 22.04 1.27 -23.50
N GLU A 166 21.32 2.21 -22.90
CA GLU A 166 21.81 3.52 -22.50
C GLU A 166 21.64 3.67 -20.99
N HIS A 167 22.72 4.11 -20.35
CA HIS A 167 22.95 4.31 -18.92
C HIS A 167 21.86 5.12 -18.19
N THR A 168 20.66 4.56 -18.08
CA THR A 168 19.64 5.07 -17.17
C THR A 168 19.73 4.20 -15.93
N ASP A 169 20.31 4.76 -14.87
CA ASP A 169 20.40 4.06 -13.59
C ASP A 169 18.99 3.91 -12.99
N VAL A 170 18.83 2.92 -12.11
CA VAL A 170 17.61 2.80 -11.31
C VAL A 170 17.41 4.13 -10.59
N VAL A 171 16.29 4.78 -10.88
CA VAL A 171 15.98 6.11 -10.35
C VAL A 171 15.73 6.00 -8.85
N ASP A 172 16.08 7.06 -8.12
CA ASP A 172 15.91 7.14 -6.68
C ASP A 172 14.43 6.91 -6.28
N GLU A 173 14.17 5.89 -5.47
CA GLU A 173 12.82 5.53 -5.03
C GLU A 173 12.19 6.63 -4.14
N ILE A 174 13.03 7.40 -3.43
CA ILE A 174 12.57 8.56 -2.65
C ILE A 174 12.10 9.66 -3.61
N GLU A 175 12.83 9.89 -4.70
CA GLU A 175 12.41 10.83 -5.74
C GLU A 175 11.07 10.39 -6.35
N HIS A 176 10.92 9.10 -6.66
CA HIS A 176 9.65 8.56 -7.16
C HIS A 176 8.48 8.74 -6.19
N ALA A 177 8.69 8.46 -4.90
CA ALA A 177 7.66 8.65 -3.88
C ALA A 177 7.28 10.12 -3.74
N THR A 178 8.26 11.02 -3.78
CA THR A 178 8.06 12.47 -3.67
C THR A 178 7.34 13.03 -4.91
N ARG A 179 7.71 12.55 -6.11
CA ARG A 179 7.03 12.94 -7.35
C ARG A 179 5.59 12.44 -7.39
N LEU A 180 5.34 11.21 -6.92
CA LEU A 180 3.99 10.67 -6.77
C LEU A 180 3.17 11.51 -5.79
N ASP A 181 3.74 11.85 -4.63
CA ASP A 181 3.08 12.70 -3.63
C ASP A 181 2.64 14.04 -4.22
N LYS A 182 3.54 14.72 -4.94
CA LYS A 182 3.23 15.97 -5.62
C LYS A 182 2.06 15.81 -6.61
N LEU A 183 2.14 14.80 -7.47
CA LEU A 183 1.10 14.53 -8.47
C LEU A 183 -0.27 14.25 -7.81
N LEU A 184 -0.29 13.47 -6.72
CA LEU A 184 -1.53 13.14 -6.02
C LEU A 184 -2.16 14.38 -5.38
N LYS A 185 -1.37 15.26 -4.75
CA LYS A 185 -1.86 16.54 -4.22
C LYS A 185 -2.46 17.44 -5.29
N GLU A 186 -1.81 17.51 -6.45
CA GLU A 186 -2.25 18.36 -7.56
C GLU A 186 -3.53 17.83 -8.23
N ARG A 187 -3.63 16.52 -8.49
CA ARG A 187 -4.75 15.93 -9.24
C ARG A 187 -5.91 15.46 -8.39
N PHE A 188 -5.66 15.12 -7.14
CA PHE A 188 -6.65 14.55 -6.23
C PHE A 188 -6.58 15.26 -4.87
N PRO A 189 -6.86 16.58 -4.80
CA PRO A 189 -6.63 17.39 -3.59
C PRO A 189 -7.44 16.95 -2.37
N ASN A 190 -8.53 16.21 -2.57
CA ASN A 190 -9.38 15.69 -1.49
C ASN A 190 -9.03 14.24 -1.09
N LEU A 191 -8.01 13.63 -1.73
CA LEU A 191 -7.61 12.26 -1.45
C LEU A 191 -6.87 12.21 -0.11
N SER A 192 -7.37 11.41 0.83
CA SER A 192 -6.64 11.08 2.06
C SER A 192 -5.71 9.90 1.77
N TYR A 193 -4.39 10.08 1.91
CA TYR A 193 -3.44 9.00 1.66
C TYR A 193 -2.14 9.09 2.47
N ASP A 194 -1.41 7.97 2.49
CA ASP A 194 0.01 7.85 2.81
C ASP A 194 0.73 7.11 1.68
N ILE A 195 2.04 7.37 1.51
CA ILE A 195 2.95 6.60 0.69
C ILE A 195 3.98 5.96 1.63
N VAL A 196 4.03 4.63 1.65
CA VAL A 196 4.95 3.82 2.43
C VAL A 196 5.95 3.17 1.48
N LEU A 197 7.20 3.60 1.57
CA LEU A 197 8.33 3.03 0.84
C LEU A 197 9.14 2.13 1.77
N LEU A 198 9.19 0.84 1.49
CA LEU A 198 9.97 -0.16 2.20
C LEU A 198 11.30 -0.36 1.47
N TRP A 199 12.31 0.41 1.83
CA TRP A 199 13.59 0.47 1.15
C TRP A 199 14.47 -0.75 1.43
N ASN A 200 14.97 -1.43 0.40
CA ASN A 200 15.74 -2.67 0.56
C ASN A 200 17.08 -2.72 -0.19
N CYS A 201 17.46 -1.69 -0.93
CA CYS A 201 18.67 -1.71 -1.72
C CYS A 201 19.89 -1.32 -0.89
N THR A 202 20.94 -2.14 -0.90
CA THR A 202 22.23 -1.83 -0.26
C THR A 202 23.26 -1.23 -1.21
N GLN A 203 22.95 -1.15 -2.51
CA GLN A 203 23.89 -0.72 -3.56
C GLN A 203 23.56 0.67 -4.12
N CYS A 204 22.38 1.20 -3.82
CA CYS A 204 21.94 2.48 -4.33
C CYS A 204 22.61 3.63 -3.57
N PRO A 205 23.15 4.67 -4.24
CA PRO A 205 23.81 5.81 -3.62
C PRO A 205 22.84 6.80 -2.94
N CYS A 206 21.63 6.34 -2.62
CA CYS A 206 20.58 7.18 -2.05
C CYS A 206 20.98 7.62 -0.65
N PRO A 207 20.55 8.81 -0.20
CA PRO A 207 21.03 9.46 1.03
C PRO A 207 20.67 8.73 2.35
N ILE A 208 20.22 7.47 2.27
CA ILE A 208 19.73 6.66 3.40
C ILE A 208 20.84 6.25 4.37
N GLU A 209 22.11 6.30 3.98
CA GLU A 209 23.24 6.10 4.91
C GLU A 209 23.22 7.09 6.09
N THR A 210 22.45 8.19 5.97
CA THR A 210 22.26 9.19 7.05
C THR A 210 21.01 8.95 7.91
N LEU A 211 20.19 7.94 7.62
CA LEU A 211 19.04 7.59 8.45
C LEU A 211 19.53 6.81 9.68
N SER A 212 19.84 7.55 10.75
CA SER A 212 19.98 6.99 12.10
C SER A 212 18.68 6.42 12.64
N ASP A 213 17.54 6.82 12.06
CA ASP A 213 16.20 6.51 12.52
C ASP A 213 15.61 5.32 11.74
N GLU A 214 14.72 4.55 12.39
CA GLU A 214 14.03 3.40 11.78
C GLU A 214 13.23 3.78 10.52
N HIS A 215 12.87 5.07 10.39
CA HIS A 215 12.18 5.60 9.23
C HIS A 215 12.46 7.10 9.01
N LEU A 216 12.36 7.53 7.75
CA LEU A 216 12.34 8.92 7.33
C LEU A 216 10.91 9.33 6.96
N THR A 217 10.47 10.49 7.42
CA THR A 217 9.22 11.11 6.95
C THR A 217 9.55 12.32 6.08
N ILE A 218 9.01 12.35 4.85
CA ILE A 218 9.15 13.46 3.90
C ILE A 218 7.79 14.13 3.75
N GLY A 219 7.71 15.40 4.14
CA GLY A 219 6.44 16.09 4.26
C GLY A 219 5.54 15.44 5.31
N SER A 220 4.25 15.28 5.00
CA SER A 220 3.25 14.69 5.91
C SER A 220 2.73 13.32 5.46
N THR A 221 3.11 12.87 4.27
CA THR A 221 2.47 11.76 3.55
C THR A 221 3.43 10.67 3.12
N VAL A 222 4.72 10.96 2.97
CA VAL A 222 5.72 9.97 2.53
C VAL A 222 6.50 9.45 3.73
N ARG A 223 6.49 8.13 3.93
CA ARG A 223 7.25 7.43 4.97
C ARG A 223 8.16 6.41 4.32
N VAL A 224 9.45 6.49 4.61
CA VAL A 224 10.48 5.61 4.08
C VAL A 224 11.04 4.78 5.23
N TYR A 225 10.96 3.47 5.13
CA TYR A 225 11.46 2.54 6.12
C TYR A 225 12.68 1.83 5.57
N ASN A 226 13.83 1.94 6.24
CA ASN A 226 15.05 1.30 5.80
C ASN A 226 15.09 -0.16 6.25
N LEU A 227 14.87 -1.10 5.32
CA LEU A 227 15.00 -2.53 5.59
C LEU A 227 16.46 -2.97 5.72
N THR A 228 17.42 -2.14 5.30
CA THR A 228 18.83 -2.54 5.24
C THR A 228 19.60 -2.32 6.55
N SER A 229 19.04 -1.57 7.49
CA SER A 229 19.63 -1.34 8.81
C SER A 229 19.56 -2.56 9.73
N GLN A 230 18.84 -3.62 9.33
CA GLN A 230 18.67 -4.86 10.10
C GLN A 230 19.21 -6.06 9.30
N PRO A 231 20.54 -6.21 9.18
CA PRO A 231 21.20 -7.15 8.28
C PRO A 231 20.86 -8.63 8.53
N GLU A 232 20.51 -9.01 9.75
CA GLU A 232 19.96 -10.32 10.09
C GLU A 232 18.64 -10.65 9.37
N ARG A 233 17.96 -9.63 8.81
CA ARG A 233 16.70 -9.77 8.08
C ARG A 233 16.88 -9.76 6.55
N ILE A 234 17.99 -9.22 6.03
CA ILE A 234 18.25 -9.01 4.59
C ILE A 234 18.79 -10.25 3.88
N SER A 235 19.57 -11.11 4.56
CA SER A 235 20.13 -12.36 3.96
C SER A 235 19.04 -13.37 3.53
N SER A 236 17.78 -12.95 3.63
CA SER A 236 16.61 -13.76 3.76
C SER A 236 15.44 -13.18 2.95
N TRP A 237 15.69 -12.49 1.83
CA TRP A 237 14.63 -12.29 0.81
C TRP A 237 14.03 -13.63 0.34
N ASN A 238 14.79 -14.72 0.47
CA ASN A 238 14.30 -16.11 0.36
C ASN A 238 13.54 -16.61 1.60
N ASN A 239 13.75 -16.01 2.77
CA ASN A 239 12.98 -16.24 3.99
C ASN A 239 11.88 -15.17 4.12
N MET A 240 10.84 -15.35 3.31
CA MET A 240 9.68 -14.45 3.28
C MET A 240 9.08 -14.14 4.66
N THR A 241 9.32 -15.00 5.64
CA THR A 241 8.92 -14.82 7.04
C THR A 241 9.46 -13.53 7.67
N ALA A 242 10.76 -13.24 7.55
CA ALA A 242 11.36 -12.07 8.21
C ALA A 242 10.88 -10.76 7.57
N PHE A 243 10.75 -10.75 6.25
CA PHE A 243 10.14 -9.66 5.50
C PHE A 243 8.68 -9.45 5.91
N HIS A 244 7.89 -10.52 6.02
CA HIS A 244 6.50 -10.42 6.48
C HIS A 244 6.40 -9.88 7.90
N GLN A 245 7.19 -10.39 8.85
CA GLN A 245 7.20 -9.91 10.24
C GLN A 245 7.55 -8.42 10.33
N PHE A 246 8.52 -7.96 9.55
CA PHE A 246 8.83 -6.53 9.51
C PHE A 246 7.66 -5.73 8.95
N CYS A 247 7.05 -6.19 7.86
CA CYS A 247 5.89 -5.52 7.28
C CYS A 247 4.68 -5.55 8.21
N GLU A 248 4.52 -6.57 9.06
CA GLU A 248 3.53 -6.59 10.13
C GLU A 248 3.76 -5.42 11.10
N THR A 249 5.00 -5.22 11.55
CA THR A 249 5.34 -4.13 12.50
C THR A 249 5.13 -2.72 11.94
N ILE A 250 5.03 -2.56 10.62
CA ILE A 250 4.77 -1.24 10.00
C ILE A 250 3.33 -1.12 9.55
N LEU A 251 2.85 -2.08 8.76
CA LEU A 251 1.58 -1.95 8.06
C LEU A 251 0.38 -2.28 8.96
N LEU A 252 0.53 -3.16 9.97
CA LEU A 252 -0.56 -3.45 10.89
C LEU A 252 -0.85 -2.28 11.84
N PRO A 253 0.15 -1.61 12.45
CA PRO A 253 -0.12 -0.40 13.23
C PRO A 253 -0.78 0.70 12.41
N LEU A 254 -0.42 0.82 11.13
CA LEU A 254 -1.14 1.72 10.22
C LEU A 254 -2.58 1.28 10.01
N ALA A 255 -2.88 -0.02 10.01
CA ALA A 255 -4.22 -0.56 9.78
C ALA A 255 -5.14 -0.49 11.02
N THR A 256 -4.57 -0.37 12.22
CA THR A 256 -5.31 -0.21 13.47
C THR A 256 -5.61 1.26 13.70
N PRO A 257 -6.85 1.64 14.05
CA PRO A 257 -7.12 2.98 14.57
C PRO A 257 -6.19 3.23 15.75
N ASP A 258 -5.43 4.33 15.74
CA ASP A 258 -4.72 4.79 16.93
C ASP A 258 -5.75 4.92 18.07
N ASP A 259 -5.56 4.23 19.20
CA ASP A 259 -6.27 4.47 20.46
C ASP A 259 -5.81 5.81 21.10
N LYS A 260 -5.65 6.87 20.29
CA LYS A 260 -5.23 8.20 20.74
C LYS A 260 -6.40 9.17 20.84
#